data_AF-A0A9P6IPG4-F1
#
_entry.id   AF-A0A9P6IPG4-F1
#
_cell.length_a   1.000
_cell.length_b   1.000
_cell.length_c   1.000
_cell.angle_alpha   90.00
_cell.angle_beta   90.00
_cell.angle_gamma   90.00
#
_symmetry.space_group_name_H-M   'P 1'
#
loop_
_entity.id
_entity.type
_entity.pdbx_description
1 polymer ?
#
loop_
_entity_poly.entity_id
_entity_poly.type
_entity_poly.pdbx_seq_one_letter_code
_entity_poly.pdbx_strand_id
1 'polypeptide(L)'
;MVGSLWPESAKRIHAKLLTKVFRLSIAFFNTTPPGRIINRFSSDMLAVDIRIPTKVMDLLLFGISVSSTLILVAFTIFVIPFLILAYWVVFKSFMNVSKTLVRLYATTKSPIYQHFNETLGDVSMIRAFRIESQFVEANDGLSDRATNN
;
A
#
# COMPACT_ATOMS: atom_id res chain seq x y z
N MET A 1 -0.99 -34.36 -2.45
CA MET A 1 -0.04 -35.40 -1.99
C MET A 1 0.37 -35.23 -0.52
N VAL A 2 0.54 -34.02 0.02
CA VAL A 2 0.96 -33.83 1.44
C VAL A 2 -0.14 -34.13 2.48
N GLY A 3 -1.41 -33.91 2.14
CA GLY A 3 -2.54 -34.07 3.08
C GLY A 3 -2.78 -35.49 3.61
N SER A 4 -2.27 -36.54 2.94
CA SER A 4 -2.42 -37.94 3.39
C SER A 4 -1.25 -38.45 4.24
N LEU A 5 -0.13 -37.73 4.31
CA LEU A 5 1.08 -38.21 4.99
C LEU A 5 0.89 -38.33 6.51
N TRP A 6 0.15 -37.40 7.10
CA TRP A 6 -0.12 -37.41 8.54
C TRP A 6 -0.99 -38.60 8.99
N PRO A 7 -2.18 -38.83 8.40
CA PRO A 7 -3.01 -39.97 8.78
C PRO A 7 -2.33 -41.32 8.50
N GLU A 8 -1.49 -41.43 7.46
CA GLU A 8 -0.70 -42.63 7.23
C GLU A 8 0.37 -42.85 8.32
N SER A 9 1.04 -41.79 8.73
CA SER A 9 2.05 -41.86 9.80
C SER A 9 1.43 -42.22 11.15
N ALA A 10 0.27 -41.64 11.46
CA ALA A 10 -0.44 -41.95 12.69
C ALA A 10 -0.98 -43.39 12.71
N LYS A 11 -1.51 -43.91 11.60
CA LYS A 11 -1.85 -45.34 11.44
C LYS A 11 -0.64 -46.25 11.71
N ARG A 12 0.54 -45.89 11.19
CA ARG A 12 1.78 -46.65 11.44
C ARG A 12 2.19 -46.60 12.91
N ILE A 13 2.05 -45.45 13.57
CA ILE A 13 2.34 -45.29 15.00
C ILE A 13 1.38 -46.13 15.84
N HIS A 14 0.08 -46.08 15.55
CA HIS A 14 -0.96 -46.88 16.19
C HIS A 14 -0.68 -48.39 16.05
N ALA A 15 -0.38 -48.86 14.84
CA ALA A 15 -0.07 -50.27 14.59
C ALA A 15 1.18 -50.75 15.35
N LYS A 16 2.23 -49.92 15.41
CA LYS A 16 3.45 -50.19 16.18
C LYS A 16 3.17 -50.23 17.68
N LEU A 17 2.37 -49.29 18.18
CA LEU A 17 1.99 -49.23 19.60
C LEU A 17 1.18 -50.46 19.99
N LEU A 18 0.18 -50.84 19.19
CA LEU A 18 -0.65 -52.02 19.39
C LEU A 18 0.19 -53.31 19.42
N THR A 19 1.09 -53.47 18.45
CA THR A 19 1.98 -54.64 18.38
C THR A 19 2.89 -54.73 19.61
N LYS A 20 3.39 -53.60 20.12
CA LYS A 20 4.21 -53.57 21.33
C LYS A 20 3.41 -53.93 22.58
N VAL A 21 2.18 -53.41 22.72
CA VAL A 21 1.32 -53.71 23.87
C VAL A 21 1.01 -55.20 23.94
N PHE A 22 0.66 -55.84 22.81
CA PHE A 22 0.41 -57.29 22.78
C PHE A 22 1.62 -58.17 23.12
N ARG A 23 2.84 -57.64 23.01
CA ARG A 23 4.08 -58.35 23.37
C ARG A 23 4.52 -58.14 24.82
N LEU A 24 3.77 -57.38 25.61
CA LEU A 24 4.08 -57.17 27.02
C LEU A 24 3.78 -58.42 27.86
N SER A 25 4.54 -58.60 28.94
CA SER A 25 4.34 -59.71 29.88
C SER A 25 2.96 -59.64 30.55
N ILE A 26 2.38 -60.79 30.86
CA ILE A 26 1.12 -60.90 31.62
C ILE A 26 1.19 -60.16 32.98
N ALA A 27 2.38 -60.08 33.60
CA ALA A 27 2.57 -59.32 34.83
C ALA A 27 2.26 -57.81 34.68
N PHE A 28 2.48 -57.24 33.49
CA PHE A 28 2.12 -55.85 33.19
C PHE A 28 0.61 -55.64 33.17
N PHE A 29 -0.14 -56.60 32.62
CA PHE A 29 -1.60 -56.55 32.55
C PHE A 29 -2.27 -56.82 33.90
N ASN A 30 -1.61 -57.55 34.80
CA ASN A 30 -2.09 -57.75 36.18
C ASN A 30 -1.88 -56.51 37.07
N THR A 31 -0.88 -55.68 36.76
CA THR A 31 -0.53 -54.48 37.55
C THR A 31 -1.15 -53.21 37.01
N THR A 32 -1.39 -53.13 35.70
CA THR A 32 -1.96 -51.95 35.05
C THR A 32 -3.42 -52.20 34.66
N PRO A 33 -4.39 -51.45 35.21
CA PRO A 33 -5.79 -51.65 34.87
C PRO A 33 -6.04 -51.37 33.38
N PRO A 34 -6.83 -52.19 32.68
CA PRO A 34 -7.03 -52.07 31.23
C PRO A 34 -7.62 -50.70 30.83
N GLY A 35 -8.45 -50.10 31.69
CA GLY A 35 -8.98 -48.75 31.48
C GLY A 35 -7.91 -47.67 31.38
N ARG A 36 -6.77 -47.80 32.08
CA ARG A 36 -5.64 -46.86 31.97
C ARG A 36 -4.92 -47.00 30.63
N ILE A 37 -4.77 -48.23 30.13
CA ILE A 37 -4.17 -48.51 28.82
C ILE A 37 -5.06 -47.91 27.72
N ILE A 38 -6.37 -48.13 27.79
CA ILE A 38 -7.34 -47.59 26.82
C ILE A 38 -7.37 -46.05 26.87
N ASN A 39 -7.41 -45.45 28.07
CA ASN A 39 -7.44 -44.01 28.22
C ASN A 39 -6.19 -43.34 27.63
N ARG A 40 -5.02 -43.95 27.86
CA ARG A 40 -3.76 -43.48 27.30
C ARG A 40 -3.72 -43.66 25.78
N PHE A 41 -4.13 -44.83 25.29
CA PHE A 41 -4.17 -45.11 23.86
C PHE A 41 -5.10 -44.13 23.12
N SER A 42 -6.28 -43.85 23.67
CA SER A 42 -7.22 -42.86 23.11
C SER A 42 -6.67 -41.44 23.18
N SER A 43 -6.20 -40.98 24.35
CA SER A 43 -5.73 -39.60 24.54
C SER A 43 -4.45 -39.29 23.76
N ASP A 44 -3.51 -40.22 23.72
CA ASP A 44 -2.22 -40.07 23.04
C ASP A 44 -2.41 -40.17 21.52
N MET A 45 -3.25 -41.08 21.02
CA MET A 45 -3.57 -41.13 19.59
C MET A 45 -4.32 -39.88 19.14
N LEU A 46 -5.26 -39.34 19.94
CA LEU A 46 -5.88 -38.03 19.64
C LEU A 46 -4.85 -36.88 19.58
N ALA A 47 -3.81 -36.94 20.42
CA ALA A 47 -2.75 -35.95 20.37
C ALA A 47 -1.94 -36.07 19.06
N VAL A 48 -1.59 -37.30 18.67
CA VAL A 48 -0.88 -37.58 17.42
C VAL A 48 -1.74 -37.26 16.20
N ASP A 49 -2.98 -37.72 16.12
CA ASP A 49 -3.84 -37.57 14.95
C ASP A 49 -4.26 -36.11 14.70
N ILE A 50 -4.51 -35.34 15.76
CA ILE A 50 -5.19 -34.04 15.65
C ILE A 50 -4.36 -32.90 16.25
N ARG A 51 -3.90 -33.02 17.50
CA ARG A 51 -3.33 -31.86 18.20
C ARG A 51 -1.97 -31.45 17.66
N ILE A 52 -1.05 -32.41 17.50
CA ILE A 52 0.31 -32.16 16.99
C ILE A 52 0.29 -31.55 15.58
N PRO A 53 -0.38 -32.13 14.57
CA PRO A 53 -0.33 -31.57 13.21
C PRO A 53 -0.95 -30.19 13.14
N THR A 54 -2.04 -29.93 13.88
CA THR A 54 -2.63 -28.59 13.96
C THR A 54 -1.64 -27.59 14.55
N LYS A 55 -0.96 -27.93 15.65
CA LYS A 55 0.04 -27.02 16.26
C LYS A 55 1.27 -26.80 15.40
N VAL A 56 1.72 -27.81 14.67
CA VAL A 56 2.82 -27.66 13.70
C VAL A 56 2.40 -26.74 12.56
N MET A 57 1.17 -26.88 12.04
CA MET A 57 0.65 -26.00 11.00
C MET A 57 0.52 -24.57 11.51
N ASP A 58 -0.05 -24.36 12.71
CA ASP A 58 -0.15 -23.05 13.35
C ASP A 58 1.23 -22.39 13.47
N LEU A 59 2.25 -23.13 13.92
CA LEU A 59 3.61 -22.63 14.07
C LEU A 59 4.24 -22.23 12.73
N LEU A 60 4.06 -23.05 11.68
CA LEU A 60 4.56 -22.75 10.34
C LEU A 60 3.90 -21.49 9.76
N LEU A 61 2.57 -21.40 9.87
CA LEU A 61 1.81 -20.23 9.42
C LEU A 61 2.22 -18.98 10.19
N PHE A 62 2.41 -19.08 11.50
CA PHE A 62 2.90 -17.98 12.32
C PHE A 62 4.31 -17.53 11.87
N GLY A 63 5.23 -18.47 11.65
CA GLY A 63 6.58 -18.16 11.17
C GLY A 63 6.58 -17.48 9.79
N ILE A 64 5.73 -17.94 8.87
CA ILE A 64 5.55 -17.32 7.56
C ILE A 64 4.95 -15.91 7.70
N SER A 65 3.97 -15.73 8.57
CA SER A 65 3.33 -14.43 8.81
C SER A 65 4.32 -13.40 9.38
N VAL A 66 5.11 -13.81 10.39
CA VAL A 66 6.13 -12.94 11.00
C VAL A 66 7.21 -12.56 9.99
N SER A 67 7.74 -13.53 9.25
CA SER A 67 8.76 -13.26 8.23
C SER A 67 8.24 -12.36 7.10
N SER A 68 7.01 -12.61 6.61
CA SER A 68 6.35 -11.76 5.62
C SER A 68 6.18 -10.33 6.12
N THR A 69 5.71 -10.16 7.36
CA THR A 69 5.53 -8.84 7.98
C THR A 69 6.87 -8.11 8.11
N LEU A 70 7.92 -8.81 8.52
CA LEU A 70 9.26 -8.23 8.66
C LEU A 70 9.81 -7.73 7.31
N ILE A 71 9.67 -8.54 6.26
CA ILE A 71 10.09 -8.18 4.89
C ILE A 71 9.30 -6.96 4.41
N LEU A 72 7.98 -6.94 4.62
CA LEU A 72 7.12 -5.83 4.22
C LEU A 72 7.51 -4.52 4.91
N VAL A 73 7.74 -4.56 6.24
CA VAL A 73 8.15 -3.40 7.01
C VAL A 73 9.53 -2.91 6.56
N ALA A 74 10.49 -3.81 6.39
CA ALA A 74 11.82 -3.46 5.89
C ALA A 74 11.73 -2.77 4.52
N PHE A 75 10.99 -3.34 3.56
CA PHE A 75 10.81 -2.75 2.24
C PHE A 75 10.14 -1.37 2.31
N THR A 76 9.10 -1.24 3.14
CA THR A 76 8.36 0.01 3.32
C THR A 76 9.24 1.14 3.84
N ILE A 77 10.12 0.85 4.81
CA ILE A 77 11.06 1.83 5.38
C ILE A 77 12.04 2.35 4.32
N PHE A 78 12.46 1.52 3.35
CA PHE A 78 13.35 1.95 2.28
C PHE A 78 12.61 2.67 1.13
N VAL A 79 11.41 2.20 0.77
CA VAL A 79 10.68 2.72 -0.41
C VAL A 79 9.97 4.04 -0.12
N ILE A 80 9.35 4.20 1.05
CA ILE A 80 8.59 5.41 1.38
C ILE A 80 9.46 6.69 1.29
N PRO A 81 10.65 6.77 1.90
CA PRO A 81 11.48 7.97 1.82
C PRO A 81 11.90 8.31 0.39
N PHE A 82 12.18 7.28 -0.42
CA PHE A 82 12.53 7.46 -1.83
C PHE A 82 11.36 8.03 -2.64
N LEU A 83 10.15 7.52 -2.42
CA LEU A 83 8.94 8.06 -3.06
C LEU A 83 8.64 9.49 -2.62
N ILE A 84 8.80 9.80 -1.32
CA ILE A 84 8.63 11.17 -0.80
C ILE A 84 9.64 12.11 -1.45
N LEU A 85 10.91 11.70 -1.55
CA LEU A 85 11.95 12.52 -2.18
C LEU A 85 11.65 12.75 -3.67
N ALA A 86 11.27 11.70 -4.40
CA ALA A 86 10.91 11.81 -5.81
C ALA A 86 9.71 12.75 -6.01
N TYR A 87 8.67 12.59 -5.19
CA TYR A 87 7.51 13.48 -5.19
C TYR A 87 7.91 14.92 -4.90
N TRP A 88 8.76 15.16 -3.91
CA TRP A 88 9.22 16.50 -3.55
C TRP A 88 9.99 17.20 -4.68
N VAL A 89 10.84 16.47 -5.39
CA VAL A 89 11.60 17.00 -6.55
C VAL A 89 10.65 17.39 -7.69
N VAL A 90 9.70 16.52 -8.02
CA VAL A 90 8.69 16.79 -9.06
C VAL A 90 7.82 17.98 -8.64
N PHE A 91 7.33 17.98 -7.41
CA PHE A 91 6.50 19.05 -6.86
C PHE A 91 7.21 20.40 -6.87
N LYS A 92 8.50 20.44 -6.47
CA LYS A 92 9.31 21.65 -6.49
C LYS A 92 9.48 22.19 -7.92
N SER A 93 9.75 21.32 -8.88
CA SER A 93 9.91 21.69 -10.28
C SER A 93 8.60 22.23 -10.86
N PHE A 94 7.49 21.53 -10.61
CA PHE A 94 6.16 21.97 -11.02
C PHE A 94 5.80 23.34 -10.43
N MET A 95 6.05 23.55 -9.14
CA MET A 95 5.76 24.80 -8.45
C MET A 95 6.56 25.97 -9.03
N ASN A 96 7.84 25.76 -9.35
CA ASN A 96 8.68 26.78 -9.96
C ASN A 96 8.19 27.16 -11.35
N VAL A 97 7.84 26.17 -12.19
CA VAL A 97 7.29 26.41 -13.52
C VAL A 97 5.96 27.14 -13.42
N SER A 98 5.08 26.71 -12.52
CA SER A 98 3.75 27.31 -12.32
C SER A 98 3.85 28.78 -11.89
N LYS A 99 4.75 29.11 -10.95
CA LYS A 99 4.99 30.50 -10.52
C LYS A 99 5.48 31.36 -11.69
N THR A 100 6.41 30.84 -12.48
CA THR A 100 6.91 31.56 -13.66
C THR A 100 5.82 31.77 -14.70
N LEU A 101 4.97 30.77 -14.95
CA LEU A 101 3.84 30.87 -15.86
C LEU A 101 2.82 31.91 -15.40
N VAL A 102 2.44 31.90 -14.12
CA VAL A 102 1.51 32.89 -13.56
C VAL A 102 2.10 34.30 -13.67
N ARG A 103 3.38 34.47 -13.37
CA ARG A 103 4.07 35.77 -13.51
C ARG A 103 4.10 36.23 -14.97
N LEU A 104 4.42 35.33 -15.89
CA LEU A 104 4.45 35.62 -17.33
C LEU A 104 3.06 36.07 -17.80
N TYR A 105 2.03 35.29 -17.47
CA TYR A 105 0.65 35.60 -17.81
C TYR A 105 0.20 36.97 -17.26
N ALA A 106 0.53 37.27 -15.99
CA ALA A 106 0.21 38.55 -15.38
C ALA A 106 0.94 39.72 -16.07
N THR A 107 2.23 39.55 -16.42
CA THR A 107 3.05 40.58 -17.09
C THR A 107 2.60 40.81 -18.52
N THR A 108 2.18 39.77 -19.24
CA THR A 108 1.66 39.88 -20.60
C THR A 108 0.30 40.60 -20.64
N LYS A 109 -0.56 40.41 -19.63
CA LYS A 109 -1.90 41.02 -19.59
C LYS A 109 -1.98 42.38 -18.91
N SER A 110 -1.02 42.73 -18.04
CA SER A 110 -1.06 44.01 -17.32
C SER A 110 -1.12 45.27 -18.22
N PRO A 111 -0.46 45.34 -19.39
CA PRO A 111 -0.51 46.53 -20.24
C PRO A 111 -1.92 46.79 -20.80
N ILE A 112 -2.67 45.72 -21.13
CA ILE A 112 -4.05 45.83 -21.61
C ILE A 112 -4.92 46.44 -20.51
N TYR A 113 -4.79 45.96 -19.27
CA TYR A 113 -5.54 46.50 -18.13
C TYR A 113 -5.14 47.93 -17.77
N GLN A 114 -3.84 48.27 -17.88
CA GLN A 114 -3.36 49.64 -17.66
C GLN A 114 -3.95 50.61 -18.68
N HIS A 115 -3.83 50.28 -19.98
CA HIS A 115 -4.38 51.10 -21.07
C HIS A 115 -5.91 51.27 -20.95
N PHE A 116 -6.61 50.20 -20.57
CA PHE A 116 -8.05 50.26 -20.31
C PHE A 116 -8.39 51.15 -19.10
N ASN A 117 -7.61 51.08 -18.02
CA ASN A 117 -7.82 51.92 -16.84
C ASN A 117 -7.56 53.40 -17.11
N GLU A 118 -6.54 53.73 -17.91
CA GLU A 118 -6.29 55.09 -18.41
C GLU A 118 -7.46 55.59 -19.26
N THR A 119 -7.97 54.74 -20.17
CA THR A 119 -9.13 55.07 -21.02
C THR A 119 -10.38 55.38 -20.18
N LEU A 120 -10.62 54.63 -19.08
CA LEU A 120 -11.74 54.90 -18.18
C LEU A 120 -11.58 56.21 -17.42
N GLY A 121 -10.36 56.57 -17.02
CA GLY A 121 -10.06 57.83 -16.34
C GLY A 121 -10.27 59.05 -17.25
N ASP A 122 -9.85 58.95 -18.50
CA ASP A 122 -9.85 60.07 -19.47
C ASP A 122 -11.01 60.03 -20.46
N VAL A 123 -12.05 59.24 -20.20
CA VAL A 123 -13.17 58.99 -21.13
C VAL A 123 -13.86 60.27 -21.60
N SER A 124 -13.91 61.30 -20.77
CA SER A 124 -14.51 62.60 -21.10
C SER A 124 -13.65 63.40 -22.08
N MET A 125 -12.32 63.41 -21.93
CA MET A 125 -11.41 64.04 -22.87
C MET A 125 -11.38 63.30 -24.21
N ILE A 126 -11.30 61.98 -24.19
CA ILE A 126 -11.26 61.16 -25.41
C ILE A 126 -12.47 61.44 -26.29
N ARG A 127 -13.67 61.54 -25.69
CA ARG A 127 -14.91 61.90 -26.40
C ARG A 127 -14.94 63.35 -26.86
N ALA A 128 -14.40 64.28 -26.08
CA ALA A 128 -14.32 65.69 -26.47
C ALA A 128 -13.42 65.91 -27.70
N PHE A 129 -12.35 65.12 -27.83
CA PHE A 129 -11.43 65.15 -28.97
C PHE A 129 -11.80 64.22 -30.13
N ARG A 130 -12.83 63.37 -29.98
CA ARG A 130 -13.28 62.38 -30.98
C ARG A 130 -12.17 61.43 -31.46
N ILE A 131 -11.35 60.94 -30.51
CA ILE A 131 -10.20 60.04 -30.78
C ILE A 131 -10.46 58.59 -30.33
N GLU A 132 -11.71 58.17 -30.21
CA GLU A 132 -12.10 56.85 -29.71
C GLU A 132 -11.52 55.71 -30.57
N SER A 133 -11.49 55.87 -31.89
CA SER A 133 -11.00 54.83 -32.82
C SER A 133 -9.52 54.52 -32.64
N GLN A 134 -8.69 55.53 -32.37
CA GLN A 134 -7.25 55.34 -32.13
C GLN A 134 -7.00 54.57 -30.83
N PHE A 135 -7.78 54.84 -29.78
CA PHE A 135 -7.69 54.11 -28.52
C PHE A 135 -8.16 52.65 -28.66
N VAL A 136 -9.18 52.38 -29.47
CA VAL A 136 -9.63 51.01 -29.77
C VAL A 136 -8.54 50.24 -30.53
N GLU A 137 -7.99 50.82 -31.59
CA GLU A 137 -6.92 50.21 -32.39
C GLU A 137 -5.66 49.94 -31.54
N ALA A 138 -5.30 50.85 -30.64
CA ALA A 138 -4.19 50.66 -29.70
C ALA A 138 -4.44 49.49 -28.73
N ASN A 139 -5.67 49.35 -28.21
CA ASN A 139 -6.03 48.25 -27.32
C ASN A 139 -6.05 46.89 -28.04
N ASP A 140 -6.59 46.84 -29.27
CA ASP A 140 -6.62 45.63 -30.09
C ASP A 140 -5.19 45.18 -30.42
N GLY A 141 -4.30 46.11 -30.77
CA GLY A 141 -2.88 45.80 -31.00
C GLY A 141 -2.16 45.25 -29.76
N LEU A 142 -2.55 45.66 -28.54
CA LEU A 142 -2.02 45.09 -27.30
C LEU A 142 -2.59 43.68 -27.02
N SER A 143 -3.87 43.46 -27.32
CA SER A 143 -4.53 42.15 -27.20
C SER A 143 -3.94 41.12 -28.17
N ASP A 144 -3.66 41.52 -29.40
CA ASP A 144 -3.05 40.65 -30.42
C ASP A 144 -1.64 40.23 -30.00
N ARG A 145 -0.83 41.16 -29.47
CA ARG A 145 0.51 40.86 -28.93
C ARG A 145 0.48 39.90 -27.74
N ALA A 146 -0.58 39.95 -26.92
CA ALA A 146 -0.77 39.03 -25.80
C ALA A 146 -1.26 37.64 -26.23
N THR A 147 -1.85 37.52 -27.42
CA THR A 147 -2.40 36.27 -27.96
C THR A 147 -1.41 35.54 -28.87
N ASN A 148 -0.52 36.28 -29.54
CA ASN A 148 0.42 35.75 -30.55
C ASN A 148 1.80 35.36 -29.98
N ASN A 149 1.91 35.19 -28.66
CA ASN A 149 3.14 34.92 -27.91
C ASN A 149 2.87 33.79 -26.90
#